data_AF-A0A3D2W004-F1
#
_entry.id   AF-A0A3D2W004-F1
#
_cell.length_a   1.000
_cell.length_b   1.000
_cell.length_c   1.000
_cell.angle_alpha   90.00
_cell.angle_beta   90.00
_cell.angle_gamma   90.00
#
_symmetry.space_group_name_H-M   'P 1'
#
loop_
_entity.id
_entity.type
_entity.pdbx_description
1 polymer ?
#
loop_
_entity_poly.entity_id
_entity_poly.type
_entity_poly.pdbx_seq_one_letter_code
_entity_poly.pdbx_strand_id
1 'polypeptide(L)' 'RTAAAIEAALAQRGVLVRGLANYGMPDFLRITIGAPAAMAALASALEDSVQPRPDGL' A
#
# COMPACT_ATOMS: atom_id res chain seq x y z
N ARG A 1 -0.78 -1.85 10.85
CA ARG A 1 0.32 -1.00 10.33
C ARG A 1 -0.28 0.32 9.84
N THR A 2 0.43 1.46 9.97
CA THR A 2 -0.02 2.75 9.42
C THR A 2 0.19 2.79 7.91
N ALA A 3 -0.49 3.70 7.19
CA ALA A 3 -0.28 3.86 5.75
C ALA A 3 1.17 4.21 5.41
N ALA A 4 1.82 5.10 6.18
CA ALA A 4 3.23 5.42 6.03
C ALA A 4 4.16 4.19 6.19
N ALA A 5 3.85 3.29 7.14
CA ALA A 5 4.61 2.05 7.31
C ALA A 5 4.41 1.09 6.13
N ILE A 6 3.21 1.03 5.56
CA ILE A 6 2.93 0.22 4.36
C ILE A 6 3.64 0.82 3.15
N GLU A 7 3.59 2.13 2.94
CA GLU A 7 4.31 2.84 1.86
C GLU A 7 5.81 2.52 1.90
N ALA A 8 6.43 2.60 3.07
CA ALA A 8 7.85 2.26 3.24
C ALA A 8 8.14 0.77 2.98
N ALA A 9 7.26 -0.14 3.41
CA ALA A 9 7.41 -1.58 3.19
C ALA A 9 7.30 -1.96 1.69
N LEU A 10 6.36 -1.34 0.97
CA LEU A 10 6.22 -1.53 -0.47
C LEU A 10 7.43 -0.98 -1.23
N ALA A 11 7.93 0.19 -0.84
CA ALA A 11 9.09 0.81 -1.46
C ALA A 11 10.35 -0.07 -1.35
N GLN A 12 10.56 -0.74 -0.21
CA GLN A 12 11.66 -1.71 -0.02
C GLN A 12 11.58 -2.91 -0.98
N ARG A 13 10.40 -3.18 -1.55
CA ARG A 13 10.13 -4.27 -2.50
C ARG A 13 10.05 -3.79 -3.94
N GLY A 14 10.45 -2.54 -4.21
CA GLY A 14 10.42 -1.93 -5.54
C GLY A 14 9.03 -1.48 -6.00
N VAL A 15 8.04 -1.46 -5.10
CA VAL A 15 6.67 -1.03 -5.40
C VAL A 15 6.45 0.37 -4.83
N LEU A 16 6.38 1.37 -5.69
CA LEU A 16 6.19 2.76 -5.27
C LEU A 16 4.72 3.14 -5.27
N VAL A 17 4.24 3.57 -4.10
CA VAL A 17 2.92 4.17 -3.90
C VAL A 17 3.10 5.55 -3.25
N ARG A 18 2.01 6.31 -3.11
CA ARG A 18 2.07 7.65 -2.50
C ARG A 18 1.11 7.77 -1.33
N GLY A 19 1.63 8.12 -0.15
CA GLY A 19 0.81 8.54 0.99
C GLY A 19 0.08 9.86 0.72
N LEU A 20 -1.15 9.97 1.26
CA LEU A 20 -2.01 11.15 1.10
C LEU A 20 -2.10 12.04 2.36
N ALA A 21 -1.13 11.92 3.28
CA ALA A 21 -1.09 12.72 4.51
C ALA A 21 -1.09 14.24 4.23
N ASN A 22 -0.47 14.68 3.14
CA ASN A 22 -0.46 16.08 2.71
C ASN A 22 -1.84 16.62 2.27
N TYR A 23 -2.81 15.73 2.07
CA TYR A 23 -4.22 16.07 1.76
C TYR A 23 -5.14 15.87 2.98
N GLY A 24 -4.59 15.75 4.20
CA GLY A 24 -5.38 15.47 5.40
C GLY A 24 -5.90 14.04 5.49
N MET A 25 -5.34 13.12 4.69
CA MET A 25 -5.71 11.70 4.64
C MET A 25 -4.52 10.81 5.04
N PRO A 26 -4.10 10.82 6.33
CA PRO A 26 -2.86 10.18 6.77
C PRO A 26 -2.88 8.65 6.68
N ASP A 27 -4.06 8.03 6.67
CA ASP A 27 -4.25 6.58 6.63
C ASP A 27 -4.54 6.03 5.23
N PHE A 28 -4.41 6.87 4.19
CA PHE A 28 -4.71 6.49 2.82
C PHE A 28 -3.46 6.50 1.94
N LEU A 29 -3.42 5.52 1.04
CA LEU A 29 -2.44 5.42 -0.04
C LEU A 29 -3.14 5.63 -1.37
N ARG A 30 -2.48 6.34 -2.28
CA ARG A 30 -2.88 6.42 -3.68
C ARG A 30 -2.02 5.47 -4.50
N ILE A 31 -2.71 4.64 -5.27
CA ILE A 31 -2.12 3.70 -6.22
C ILE A 31 -2.54 4.14 -7.62
N THR A 32 -1.60 4.16 -8.55
CA THR A 32 -1.89 4.33 -9.98
C THR A 32 -2.03 2.95 -10.61
N ILE A 33 -3.12 2.75 -11.37
CA ILE A 33 -3.30 1.52 -12.14
C ILE A 33 -2.32 1.51 -13.31
N GLY A 34 -1.51 0.45 -13.36
CA GLY A 34 -0.49 0.26 -14.38
C GLY A 34 -0.69 -1.04 -15.16
N ALA A 35 0.39 -1.56 -15.73
CA ALA A 35 0.37 -2.85 -16.41
C ALA A 35 -0.03 -4.00 -15.46
N PRO A 36 -0.66 -5.08 -15.96
CA PRO A 36 -1.09 -6.21 -15.12
C PRO A 36 0.02 -6.81 -14.25
N ALA A 37 1.23 -6.93 -14.79
CA ALA A 37 2.40 -7.43 -14.03
C ALA A 37 2.75 -6.53 -12.84
N ALA A 38 2.66 -5.20 -13.00
CA ALA A 38 2.89 -4.26 -11.91
C ALA A 38 1.79 -4.35 -10.84
N MET A 39 0.54 -4.56 -11.25
CA MET A 39 -0.58 -4.72 -10.32
C MET A 39 -0.49 -6.05 -9.55
N ALA A 40 -0.03 -7.12 -10.19
CA ALA A 40 0.25 -8.40 -9.52
C ALA A 40 1.38 -8.26 -8.48
N ALA A 41 2.48 -7.58 -8.85
CA ALA A 41 3.58 -7.31 -7.91
C ALA A 41 3.12 -6.46 -6.71
N LEU A 42 2.29 -5.44 -6.95
CA LEU A 42 1.68 -4.63 -5.90
C LEU A 42 0.80 -5.48 -4.97
N ALA A 43 -0.09 -6.31 -5.52
CA ALA A 43 -1.00 -7.15 -4.73
C ALA A 43 -0.21 -8.10 -3.81
N SER A 44 0.79 -8.80 -4.36
CA SER A 44 1.67 -9.67 -3.58
C SER A 44 2.45 -8.92 -2.51
N ALA A 45 3.02 -7.75 -2.82
CA ALA A 45 3.73 -6.95 -1.84
C ALA A 45 2.79 -6.38 -0.76
N LEU A 46 1.54 -6.06 -1.10
CA LEU A 46 0.52 -5.59 -0.17
C LEU A 46 0.12 -6.67 0.81
N GLU A 47 -0.17 -7.89 0.36
CA GLU A 47 -0.56 -9.02 1.23
C GLU A 47 0.47 -9.26 2.34
N ASP A 48 1.77 -9.22 2.03
CA ASP A 48 2.86 -9.33 3.01
C ASP A 48 2.97 -8.10 3.95
N SER A 49 2.47 -6.96 3.47
CA SER A 49 2.62 -5.67 4.14
C SER A 49 1.43 -5.32 5.04
N VAL A 50 0.23 -5.84 4.75
CA VAL A 50 -0.98 -5.61 5.54
C VAL A 50 -1.25 -6.76 6.51
N GLN A 51 -1.59 -6.42 7.75
CA GLN A 51 -2.18 -7.38 8.68
C GLN A 51 -3.68 -7.42 8.42
N PRO A 52 -4.34 -8.59 8.35
CA PRO A 52 -5.79 -8.66 8.38
C PRO A 52 -6.30 -7.92 9.63
N ARG A 53 -7.31 -7.08 9.43
CA ARG A 53 -7.98 -6.41 10.54
C ARG A 53 -8.78 -7.48 11.31
N PRO A 54 -8.66 -7.56 12.64
CA PRO A 54 -9.29 -8.64 13.41
C PRO A 54 -10.83 -8.59 13.50
N ASP A 55 -11.49 -7.66 12.80
CA ASP A 55 -12.95 -7.52 12.89
C ASP A 55 -13.54 -7.44 11.48
N GLY A 56 -14.34 -8.46 11.16
CA GLY A 56 -15.16 -8.53 9.95
C GLY A 56 -16.29 -7.51 9.99
N LEU A 57 -16.42 -6.78 8.89
CA LEU A 57 -17.72 -6.45 8.32
C LEU A 57 -17.99 -7.44 7.19
#